data_AF-A0A258JFU6-F1
#
_entry.id   AF-A0A258JFU6-F1
#
_cell.length_a   1.000
_cell.length_b   1.000
_cell.length_c   1.000
_cell.angle_alpha   90.00
_cell.angle_beta   90.00
_cell.angle_gamma   90.00
#
_symmetry.space_group_name_H-M   'P 1'
#
loop_
_entity.id
_entity.type
_entity.pdbx_description
1 polymer ?
#
loop_
_entity_poly.entity_id
_entity_poly.type
_entity_poly.pdbx_seq_one_letter_code
_entity_poly.pdbx_strand_id
1 'polypeptide(L)'
;MNKKILIFFPDGVGLRNFAFTQFKEIGEQRGNQIIYWNNTVFPLQEELGYDEVKIKTQKIHPLTPFYCRIRKHIELNVATQKFADSVYQTYKFPFNYSGIKNTLMTLFIRLLIALNSSEKGILRI
;
A
#
# COMPACT_ATOMS: atom_id res chain seq x y z
N MET A 1 21.61 -17.97 18.14
CA MET A 1 20.17 -17.74 18.35
C MET A 1 19.48 -17.94 17.02
N ASN A 2 18.60 -18.92 16.89
CA ASN A 2 17.96 -19.27 15.62
C ASN A 2 16.74 -18.36 15.39
N LYS A 3 16.94 -17.21 14.74
CA LYS A 3 15.88 -16.21 14.55
C LYS A 3 15.09 -16.50 13.29
N LYS A 4 13.76 -16.37 13.36
CA LYS A 4 12.90 -16.38 12.17
C LYS A 4 12.85 -14.97 11.57
N ILE A 5 13.16 -14.85 10.30
CA ILE A 5 13.15 -13.61 9.53
C ILE A 5 12.03 -13.72 8.50
N LEU A 6 11.00 -12.89 8.66
CA LEU A 6 9.90 -12.80 7.72
C LEU A 6 10.17 -11.70 6.70
N ILE A 7 10.16 -12.06 5.41
CA ILE A 7 10.35 -11.11 4.31
C ILE A 7 9.05 -10.97 3.56
N PHE A 8 8.50 -9.76 3.56
CA PHE A 8 7.28 -9.46 2.83
C PHE A 8 7.58 -9.02 1.41
N PHE A 9 7.00 -9.70 0.43
CA PHE A 9 7.04 -9.33 -0.98
C PHE A 9 5.69 -8.74 -1.40
N PRO A 10 5.55 -7.40 -1.38
CA PRO A 10 4.32 -6.74 -1.85
C PRO A 10 4.15 -6.85 -3.36
N ASP A 11 5.27 -6.89 -4.08
CA ASP A 11 5.37 -6.89 -5.55
C ASP A 11 6.65 -7.62 -6.01
N GLY A 12 6.86 -7.67 -7.33
CA GLY A 12 7.97 -8.40 -7.94
C GLY A 12 9.37 -7.78 -7.76
N VAL A 13 9.49 -6.53 -7.27
CA VAL A 13 10.81 -5.90 -7.08
C VAL A 13 11.58 -6.60 -5.95
N GLY A 14 10.87 -7.03 -4.90
CA GLY A 14 11.44 -7.77 -3.78
C GLY A 14 12.08 -9.11 -4.20
N LEU A 15 11.51 -9.78 -5.21
CA LEU A 15 12.02 -11.07 -5.70
C LEU A 15 13.46 -10.96 -6.19
N ARG A 16 13.76 -9.92 -6.98
CA ARG A 16 15.11 -9.68 -7.52
C ARG A 16 16.16 -9.56 -6.43
N ASN A 17 15.83 -8.91 -5.32
CA ASN A 17 16.80 -8.59 -4.28
C ASN A 17 16.96 -9.70 -3.24
N PHE A 18 15.88 -10.43 -2.94
CA PHE A 18 15.84 -11.34 -1.78
C PHE A 18 15.53 -12.79 -2.13
N ALA A 19 15.04 -13.08 -3.33
CA ALA A 19 14.75 -14.43 -3.79
C ALA A 19 15.75 -14.92 -4.85
N PHE A 20 16.23 -14.04 -5.74
CA PHE A 20 17.20 -14.41 -6.79
C PHE A 20 18.66 -14.06 -6.46
N THR A 21 18.95 -13.74 -5.21
CA THR A 21 20.31 -13.47 -4.73
C THR A 21 20.68 -14.45 -3.63
N GLN A 22 21.95 -14.44 -3.21
CA GLN A 22 22.47 -15.26 -2.11
C GLN A 22 21.92 -14.88 -0.71
N PHE A 23 20.91 -14.01 -0.64
CA PHE A 23 20.38 -13.52 0.61
C PHE A 23 19.89 -14.65 1.52
N LYS A 24 19.13 -15.61 0.96
CA LYS A 24 18.57 -16.73 1.72
C LYS A 24 19.68 -17.62 2.25
N GLU A 25 20.60 -18.02 1.39
CA GLU A 25 21.69 -18.92 1.70
C GLU A 25 22.59 -18.34 2.80
N ILE A 26 22.98 -17.06 2.67
CA ILE A 26 23.78 -16.37 3.67
C ILE A 26 23.00 -16.21 4.99
N GLY A 27 21.70 -15.92 4.91
CA GLY A 27 20.81 -15.82 6.06
C GLY A 27 20.72 -17.12 6.84
N GLU A 28 20.55 -18.24 6.14
CA GLU A 28 20.43 -19.59 6.70
C GLU A 28 21.77 -20.13 7.21
N GLN A 29 22.88 -19.86 6.53
CA GLN A 29 24.23 -20.18 7.01
C GLN A 29 24.55 -19.50 8.35
N ARG A 30 23.97 -18.32 8.60
CA ARG A 30 24.09 -17.62 9.89
C ARG A 30 23.15 -18.18 10.97
N GLY A 31 22.48 -19.29 10.69
CA GLY A 31 21.54 -19.94 11.60
C GLY A 31 20.27 -19.13 11.77
N ASN A 32 19.74 -18.49 10.71
CA ASN A 32 18.39 -17.92 10.71
C ASN A 32 17.47 -18.79 9.86
N GLN A 33 16.16 -18.71 10.12
CA GLN A 33 15.16 -19.27 9.22
C GLN A 33 14.53 -18.13 8.44
N ILE A 34 14.62 -18.17 7.10
CA ILE A 34 14.01 -17.17 6.22
C ILE A 34 12.66 -17.68 5.74
N ILE A 35 11.61 -16.90 5.95
CA ILE A 35 10.24 -17.22 5.48
C ILE A 35 9.74 -16.06 4.63
N TYR A 36 9.17 -16.36 3.48
CA TYR A 36 8.67 -15.35 2.55
C TYR A 36 7.15 -15.20 2.65
N TRP A 37 6.67 -13.99 2.93
CA TRP A 37 5.25 -13.65 2.84
C TRP A 37 4.97 -13.09 1.45
N ASN A 38 4.49 -13.94 0.55
CA ASN A 38 4.49 -13.68 -0.89
C ASN A 38 3.12 -13.20 -1.38
N ASN A 39 3.05 -11.95 -1.85
CA ASN A 39 1.90 -11.37 -2.54
C ASN A 39 2.10 -11.28 -4.07
N THR A 40 3.21 -11.82 -4.58
CA THR A 40 3.53 -11.77 -6.01
C THR A 40 2.85 -12.91 -6.76
N VAL A 41 2.78 -12.79 -8.08
CA VAL A 41 2.29 -13.87 -8.96
C VAL A 41 3.29 -15.02 -9.11
N PHE A 42 4.54 -14.83 -8.69
CA PHE A 42 5.62 -15.81 -8.84
C PHE A 42 5.59 -16.82 -7.68
N PRO A 43 5.44 -18.13 -7.93
CA PRO A 43 5.35 -19.13 -6.87
C PRO A 43 6.74 -19.55 -6.36
N LEU A 44 7.16 -19.03 -5.21
CA LEU A 44 8.51 -19.24 -4.67
C LEU A 44 8.77 -20.69 -4.27
N GLN A 45 7.77 -21.37 -3.72
CA GLN A 45 7.92 -22.76 -3.26
C GLN A 45 8.11 -23.71 -4.43
N GLU A 46 7.38 -23.49 -5.52
CA GLU A 46 7.37 -24.35 -6.71
C GLU A 46 8.64 -24.14 -7.57
N GLU A 47 9.09 -22.88 -7.72
CA GLU A 47 10.21 -22.53 -8.60
C GLU A 47 11.57 -22.55 -7.90
N LEU A 48 11.63 -22.18 -6.62
CA LEU A 48 12.89 -22.02 -5.86
C LEU A 48 12.99 -22.95 -4.65
N GLY A 49 11.93 -23.67 -4.30
CA GLY A 49 11.89 -24.52 -3.11
C GLY A 49 11.91 -23.72 -1.80
N TYR A 50 11.57 -22.44 -1.82
CA TYR A 50 11.63 -21.57 -0.64
C TYR A 50 10.32 -21.61 0.15
N ASP A 51 10.44 -21.65 1.48
CA ASP A 51 9.30 -21.56 2.41
C ASP A 51 8.51 -20.27 2.16
N GLU A 52 7.29 -20.40 1.63
CA GLU A 52 6.41 -19.28 1.35
C GLU A 52 5.05 -19.37 2.06
N VAL A 53 4.56 -18.22 2.49
CA VAL A 53 3.19 -17.98 2.92
C VAL A 53 2.53 -17.16 1.81
N LYS A 54 1.69 -17.80 0.98
CA LYS A 54 0.94 -17.07 -0.07
C LYS A 54 -0.15 -16.21 0.55
N ILE A 55 -0.22 -14.94 0.14
CA ILE A 55 -1.33 -14.06 0.49
C ILE A 55 -2.51 -14.39 -0.40
N LYS A 56 -3.52 -15.06 0.17
CA LYS A 56 -4.81 -15.23 -0.50
C LYS A 56 -5.47 -13.86 -0.64
N THR A 57 -5.99 -13.56 -1.83
CA THR A 57 -6.67 -12.31 -2.15
C THR A 57 -7.65 -11.91 -1.04
N GLN A 58 -7.33 -10.81 -0.35
CA GLN A 58 -8.20 -10.22 0.66
C GLN A 58 -9.26 -9.39 -0.06
N LYS A 59 -10.54 -9.72 0.12
CA LYS A 59 -11.64 -8.91 -0.41
C LYS A 59 -11.66 -7.58 0.34
N ILE A 60 -11.23 -6.50 -0.31
CA ILE A 60 -11.33 -5.17 0.26
C ILE A 60 -12.79 -4.74 0.36
N HIS A 61 -13.12 -3.94 1.39
CA HIS A 61 -14.45 -3.37 1.50
C HIS A 61 -14.69 -2.42 0.32
N PRO A 62 -15.91 -2.37 -0.27
CA PRO A 62 -16.20 -1.49 -1.41
C PRO A 62 -15.95 -0.01 -1.14
N LEU A 63 -16.00 0.40 0.14
CA LEU A 63 -15.70 1.77 0.55
C LEU A 63 -14.21 2.10 0.66
N THR A 64 -13.32 1.09 0.75
CA THR A 64 -11.88 1.28 0.94
C THR A 64 -11.26 2.21 -0.11
N PRO A 65 -11.51 2.04 -1.43
CA PRO A 65 -10.93 2.93 -2.44
C PRO A 65 -11.34 4.40 -2.27
N PHE A 66 -12.57 4.65 -1.80
CA PHE A 66 -13.08 6.01 -1.57
C PHE A 66 -12.40 6.66 -0.37
N TYR A 67 -12.28 5.95 0.75
CA TYR A 67 -11.56 6.44 1.93
C TYR A 67 -10.07 6.67 1.64
N CYS A 68 -9.41 5.76 0.93
CA CYS A 68 -8.03 5.97 0.48
C CYS A 68 -7.89 7.24 -0.38
N ARG A 69 -8.86 7.52 -1.25
CA ARG A 69 -8.88 8.75 -2.05
C ARG A 69 -9.10 9.99 -1.18
N ILE A 70 -10.07 9.98 -0.28
CA ILE A 70 -10.35 11.08 0.65
C ILE A 70 -9.08 11.42 1.45
N ARG A 71 -8.46 10.40 2.05
CA ARG A 71 -7.24 10.54 2.84
C ARG A 71 -6.09 11.15 2.04
N LYS A 72 -5.82 10.66 0.82
CA LYS A 72 -4.81 11.25 -0.07
C LYS A 72 -5.05 12.74 -0.32
N HIS A 73 -6.29 13.14 -0.60
CA HIS A 73 -6.60 14.56 -0.82
C HIS A 73 -6.43 15.40 0.44
N ILE A 74 -6.78 14.88 1.62
CA ILE A 74 -6.56 15.54 2.92
C ILE A 74 -5.06 15.69 3.19
N GLU A 75 -4.27 14.62 3.04
CA GLU A 75 -2.82 14.64 3.25
C GLU A 75 -2.14 15.67 2.35
N LEU A 76 -2.53 15.74 1.06
CA LEU A 76 -2.01 16.75 0.13
C LEU A 76 -2.44 18.17 0.48
N ASN A 77 -3.66 18.38 1.00
CA ASN A 77 -4.09 19.69 1.50
C ASN A 77 -3.25 20.15 2.69
N VAL A 78 -3.06 19.25 3.66
CA VAL A 78 -2.26 19.51 4.86
C VAL A 78 -0.80 19.77 4.47
N ALA A 79 -0.23 18.99 3.55
CA ALA A 79 1.13 19.19 3.06
C ALA A 79 1.29 20.55 2.36
N THR A 80 0.37 20.93 1.46
CA THR A 80 0.39 22.25 0.81
C THR A 80 0.39 23.38 1.84
N GLN A 81 -0.42 23.29 2.89
CA GLN A 81 -0.47 24.32 3.94
C GLN A 81 0.82 24.32 4.78
N LYS A 82 1.31 23.15 5.15
CA LYS A 82 2.48 22.97 6.02
C LYS A 82 3.78 23.44 5.37
N PHE A 83 3.95 23.17 4.09
CA PHE A 83 5.18 23.47 3.35
C PHE A 83 5.04 24.69 2.43
N ALA A 84 3.86 25.33 2.39
CA ALA A 84 3.55 26.44 1.50
C ALA A 84 3.87 26.17 0.01
N ASP A 85 3.73 24.91 -0.43
CA ASP A 85 4.08 24.48 -1.77
C ASP A 85 2.84 23.96 -2.53
N SER A 86 2.59 24.52 -3.70
CA SER A 86 1.48 24.15 -4.57
C SER A 86 1.74 22.87 -5.37
N VAL A 87 3.00 22.40 -5.46
CA VAL A 87 3.37 21.14 -6.13
C VAL A 87 2.54 19.96 -5.60
N TYR A 88 2.26 19.90 -4.29
CA TYR A 88 1.44 18.82 -3.72
C TYR A 88 0.04 18.73 -4.35
N GLN A 89 -0.53 19.83 -4.84
CA GLN A 89 -1.83 19.83 -5.50
C GLN A 89 -1.82 19.10 -6.85
N THR A 90 -0.65 19.03 -7.51
CA THR A 90 -0.48 18.37 -8.82
C THR A 90 -0.63 16.85 -8.75
N TYR A 91 -0.45 16.25 -7.57
CA TYR A 91 -0.63 14.80 -7.34
C TYR A 91 -2.10 14.38 -7.19
N LYS A 92 -3.05 15.32 -7.23
CA LYS A 92 -4.48 15.03 -7.06
C LYS A 92 -5.09 14.50 -8.34
N PHE A 93 -5.67 13.32 -8.26
CA PHE A 93 -6.45 12.76 -9.37
C PHE A 93 -7.80 13.50 -9.53
N PRO A 94 -8.21 13.83 -10.77
CA PRO A 94 -9.45 14.54 -11.04
C PRO A 94 -10.68 13.68 -10.71
N PHE A 95 -11.73 14.32 -10.19
CA PHE A 95 -12.99 13.64 -9.90
C PHE A 95 -13.76 13.29 -11.18
N ASN A 96 -14.56 12.23 -11.10
CA ASN A 96 -15.44 11.82 -12.18
C ASN A 96 -16.90 12.12 -11.85
N TYR A 97 -17.59 12.80 -12.76
CA TYR A 97 -18.99 13.21 -12.66
C TYR A 97 -19.87 12.55 -13.73
N SER A 98 -19.39 11.49 -14.38
CA SER A 98 -20.16 10.78 -15.41
C SER A 98 -21.33 10.01 -14.79
N GLY A 99 -22.52 10.61 -14.84
CA GLY A 99 -23.76 10.02 -14.35
C GLY A 99 -24.05 10.27 -12.87
N ILE A 100 -25.31 10.06 -12.48
CA ILE A 100 -25.86 10.43 -11.16
C ILE A 100 -25.09 9.75 -10.02
N LYS A 101 -24.83 8.44 -10.14
CA LYS A 101 -24.12 7.66 -9.11
C LYS A 101 -22.72 8.23 -8.84
N ASN A 102 -21.96 8.53 -9.88
CA ASN A 102 -20.60 9.06 -9.75
C ASN A 102 -20.61 10.49 -9.19
N THR A 103 -21.59 11.31 -9.58
CA THR A 103 -21.78 12.65 -9.02
C THR A 103 -22.07 12.61 -7.52
N LEU A 104 -23.00 11.76 -7.06
CA LEU A 104 -23.31 11.60 -5.64
C LEU A 104 -22.08 11.13 -4.84
N MET A 105 -21.35 10.13 -5.36
CA MET A 105 -20.12 9.66 -4.71
C MET A 105 -19.03 10.74 -4.65
N THR A 106 -18.86 11.51 -5.73
CA THR A 106 -17.91 12.61 -5.73
C THR A 106 -18.30 13.70 -4.75
N LEU A 107 -19.60 14.03 -4.63
CA LEU A 107 -20.07 15.01 -3.65
C LEU A 107 -19.77 14.55 -2.22
N PHE A 108 -20.05 13.28 -1.91
CA PHE A 108 -19.71 12.64 -0.64
C PHE A 108 -18.20 12.75 -0.32
N ILE A 109 -17.34 12.39 -1.28
CA ILE A 109 -15.88 12.48 -1.14
C ILE A 109 -15.44 13.92 -0.86
N ARG A 110 -15.95 14.89 -1.63
CA ARG A 110 -15.60 16.31 -1.47
C ARG A 110 -16.03 16.86 -0.11
N LEU A 111 -17.21 16.48 0.36
CA LEU A 111 -17.70 16.86 1.68
C LEU A 111 -16.74 16.36 2.78
N LEU A 112 -16.36 15.08 2.73
CA LEU A 112 -15.45 14.51 3.72
C LEU A 112 -14.05 15.14 3.67
N ILE A 113 -13.53 15.45 2.48
CA ILE A 113 -12.25 16.17 2.33
C ILE A 113 -12.36 17.55 2.99
N ALA A 114 -13.41 18.31 2.71
CA ALA A 114 -13.59 19.65 3.25
C ALA A 114 -13.69 19.66 4.78
N LEU A 115 -14.44 18.72 5.36
CA LEU A 115 -14.63 18.62 6.80
C LEU A 115 -13.40 18.11 7.58
N ASN A 116 -12.48 17.42 6.91
CA ASN A 116 -11.37 16.73 7.56
C ASN A 116 -9.97 17.16 7.05
N SER A 117 -9.84 18.27 6.32
CA SER A 117 -8.54 18.80 5.85
C SER A 117 -7.69 19.41 6.98
N SER A 118 -7.26 18.58 7.93
CA SER A 118 -6.37 18.93 9.06
C SER A 118 -5.57 17.70 9.50
N GLU A 119 -4.47 17.89 10.26
CA GLU A 119 -3.69 16.77 10.79
C GLU A 119 -4.54 15.81 11.65
N LYS A 120 -5.47 16.34 12.45
CA LYS A 120 -6.44 15.53 13.22
C LYS A 120 -7.44 14.81 12.31
N GLY A 121 -7.81 15.42 11.19
CA GLY A 121 -8.72 14.81 10.21
C GLY A 121 -8.10 13.66 9.44
N ILE A 122 -6.77 13.66 9.21
CA ILE A 122 -6.04 12.50 8.66
C ILE A 122 -6.18 11.28 9.57
N LEU A 123 -6.09 11.47 10.89
CA LEU A 123 -6.21 10.37 11.85
C LEU A 123 -7.64 9.83 11.98
N ARG A 124 -8.65 10.65 11.64
CA ARG A 124 -10.06 10.26 11.72
C ARG A 124 -10.52 9.41 10.52
N ILE A 125 -9.90 9.61 9.35
CA ILE A 125 -10.27 9.01 8.06
C ILE A 125 -9.42 7.76 7.78
#